data_AF-A0A315DW94-F1
#
_entry.id   AF-A0A315DW94-F1
#
_cell.length_a   1.000
_cell.length_b   1.000
_cell.length_c   1.000
_cell.angle_alpha   90.00
_cell.angle_beta   90.00
_cell.angle_gamma   90.00
#
_symmetry.space_group_name_H-M   'P 1'
#
loop_
_entity.id
_entity.type
_entity.pdbx_description
1 polymer ?
#
loop_
_entity_poly.entity_id
_entity_poly.type
_entity_poly.pdbx_seq_one_letter_code
_entity_poly.pdbx_strand_id
1 'polypeptide(L)'
;MNAFSILKPSLLLATCLLPIGVQASTCITAGRMDNSVWAPQFQSVRLLDDAGRTLKVKNKSELTQVRAVELTEATLLSVCDGNKAVAQGEGAQSKGPVPAAKPGRFNVAGLNFPKLQNGELVEFELTIAAEQIVMITR
;
A
#
# COMPACT_ATOMS: atom_id res chain seq x y z
N MET A 1 22.19 -61.92 -32.30
CA MET A 1 20.74 -61.79 -32.04
C MET A 1 20.57 -62.16 -30.56
N ASN A 2 20.34 -61.27 -29.58
CA ASN A 2 19.49 -60.08 -29.52
C ASN A 2 20.09 -59.02 -28.57
N ALA A 3 19.90 -57.76 -28.91
CA ALA A 3 20.28 -56.60 -28.12
C ALA A 3 19.22 -56.31 -27.05
N PHE A 4 19.63 -56.09 -25.79
CA PHE A 4 18.78 -55.55 -24.74
C PHE A 4 19.01 -54.04 -24.64
N SER A 5 18.00 -53.26 -25.03
CA SER A 5 17.98 -51.80 -24.89
C SER A 5 17.59 -51.43 -23.46
N ILE A 6 18.45 -50.65 -22.80
CA ILE A 6 18.20 -50.05 -21.49
C ILE A 6 17.38 -48.77 -21.71
N LEU A 7 16.09 -48.81 -21.36
CA LEU A 7 15.23 -47.63 -21.32
C LEU A 7 15.61 -46.76 -20.10
N LYS A 8 16.10 -45.54 -20.36
CA LYS A 8 16.24 -44.47 -19.36
C LYS A 8 14.86 -43.88 -19.04
N PRO A 9 14.47 -43.74 -17.76
CA PRO A 9 13.30 -42.96 -17.40
C PRO A 9 13.66 -41.47 -17.43
N SER A 10 13.02 -40.73 -18.33
CA SER A 10 13.08 -39.28 -18.41
C SER A 10 12.50 -38.64 -17.16
N LEU A 11 13.29 -37.84 -16.44
CA LEU A 11 12.81 -36.94 -15.40
C LEU A 11 11.92 -35.86 -16.04
N LEU A 12 10.63 -35.89 -15.75
CA LEU A 12 9.72 -34.78 -16.03
C LEU A 12 9.86 -33.75 -14.90
N LEU A 13 10.57 -32.64 -15.15
CA LEU A 13 10.53 -31.47 -14.30
C LEU A 13 9.16 -30.79 -14.43
N ALA A 14 8.30 -30.97 -13.43
CA ALA A 14 7.11 -30.16 -13.24
C ALA A 14 7.55 -28.75 -12.81
N THR A 15 7.53 -27.80 -13.75
CA THR A 15 7.73 -26.38 -13.46
C THR A 15 6.43 -25.82 -12.88
N CYS A 16 6.38 -25.68 -11.55
CA CYS A 16 5.35 -24.88 -10.90
C CYS A 16 5.52 -23.41 -11.32
N LEU A 17 4.75 -22.98 -12.32
CA LEU A 17 4.54 -21.57 -12.62
C LEU A 17 3.68 -20.99 -11.50
N LEU A 18 4.31 -20.53 -10.42
CA LEU A 18 3.66 -19.63 -9.47
C LEU A 18 3.26 -18.38 -10.25
N PRO A 19 1.97 -17.97 -10.26
CA PRO A 19 1.62 -16.67 -10.77
C PRO A 19 2.28 -15.65 -9.84
N ILE A 20 3.35 -15.01 -10.31
CA ILE A 20 3.89 -13.81 -9.69
C ILE A 20 2.87 -12.72 -9.99
N GLY A 21 1.75 -12.75 -9.26
CA GLY A 21 0.87 -11.60 -9.18
C GLY A 21 1.69 -10.50 -8.54
N VAL A 22 2.14 -9.54 -9.36
CA VAL A 22 2.60 -8.25 -8.84
C VAL A 22 1.37 -7.64 -8.17
N GLN A 23 1.21 -7.89 -6.87
CA GLN A 23 0.31 -7.12 -6.04
C GLN A 23 0.86 -5.71 -6.10
N ALA A 24 0.18 -4.82 -6.82
CA ALA A 24 0.50 -3.41 -6.76
C ALA A 24 0.33 -3.00 -5.30
N SER A 25 1.44 -2.70 -4.63
CA SER A 25 1.42 -2.16 -3.28
C SER A 25 0.59 -0.88 -3.31
N THR A 26 -0.44 -0.86 -2.48
CA THR A 26 -1.44 0.19 -2.51
C THR A 26 -1.31 1.08 -1.29
N CYS A 27 -1.19 2.38 -1.54
CA CYS A 27 -0.92 3.38 -0.51
C CYS A 27 -2.13 4.27 -0.29
N ILE A 28 -2.29 4.68 0.98
CA ILE A 28 -3.14 5.80 1.35
C ILE A 28 -2.29 6.95 1.86
N THR A 29 -2.74 8.17 1.61
CA THR A 29 -2.18 9.36 2.26
C THR A 29 -2.88 9.56 3.61
N ALA A 30 -2.11 9.66 4.68
CA ALA A 30 -2.60 9.88 6.06
C ALA A 30 -2.37 11.32 6.57
N GLY A 31 -1.61 12.11 5.83
CA GLY A 31 -1.38 13.52 6.15
C GLY A 31 -0.08 14.05 5.53
N ARG A 32 0.42 15.14 6.10
CA ARG A 32 1.65 15.80 5.66
C ARG A 32 2.58 16.11 6.83
N MET A 33 3.85 15.81 6.65
CA MET A 33 4.94 16.18 7.55
C MET A 33 5.55 17.50 7.08
N ASP A 34 5.63 18.49 7.96
CA ASP A 34 6.25 19.78 7.70
C ASP A 34 7.21 20.12 8.84
N ASN A 35 8.51 20.26 8.57
CA ASN A 35 9.53 20.55 9.57
C ASN A 35 9.43 19.66 10.84
N SER A 36 9.21 18.35 10.65
CA SER A 36 9.00 17.35 11.72
C SER A 36 7.68 17.46 12.51
N VAL A 37 6.80 18.38 12.13
CA VAL A 37 5.44 18.50 12.62
C VAL A 37 4.51 17.75 11.68
N TRP A 38 3.78 16.77 12.21
CA TRP A 38 2.78 16.05 11.42
C TRP A 38 1.46 16.82 11.42
N ALA A 39 1.27 17.69 10.41
CA ALA A 39 0.06 18.47 10.20
C ALA A 39 -0.11 18.88 8.72
N PRO A 40 -1.33 18.74 8.14
CA PRO A 40 -2.51 18.13 8.75
C PRO A 40 -2.41 16.60 8.86
N GLN A 41 -3.11 16.05 9.85
CA GLN A 41 -3.42 14.62 9.95
C GLN A 41 -4.83 14.42 9.41
N PHE A 42 -5.03 13.44 8.54
CA PHE A 42 -6.36 13.17 7.99
C PHE A 42 -7.21 12.47 9.05
N GLN A 43 -8.32 13.11 9.43
CA GLN A 43 -9.19 12.62 10.51
C GLN A 43 -9.87 11.29 10.19
N SER A 44 -9.97 10.96 8.90
CA SER A 44 -10.49 9.67 8.43
C SER A 44 -9.53 8.50 8.66
N VAL A 45 -8.26 8.76 9.05
CA VAL A 45 -7.23 7.74 9.27
C VAL A 45 -6.87 7.68 10.75
N ARG A 46 -7.31 6.62 11.43
CA ARG A 46 -6.95 6.35 12.83
C ARG A 46 -5.78 5.36 12.89
N LEU A 47 -4.70 5.75 13.56
CA LEU A 47 -3.51 4.91 13.72
C LEU A 47 -3.67 3.93 14.88
N LEU A 48 -3.21 2.69 14.69
CA LEU A 48 -3.37 1.61 15.66
C LEU A 48 -2.04 0.87 15.89
N ASP A 49 -1.78 0.50 17.14
CA ASP A 49 -0.65 -0.36 17.51
C ASP A 49 -0.95 -1.85 17.26
N ASP A 50 -0.03 -2.72 17.68
CA ASP A 50 -0.15 -4.19 17.59
C ASP A 50 -1.30 -4.75 18.43
N ALA A 51 -1.58 -4.16 19.59
CA ALA A 51 -2.73 -4.47 20.44
C ALA A 51 -4.05 -3.87 19.88
N GLY A 52 -3.96 -3.11 18.80
CA GLY A 52 -5.07 -2.50 18.13
C GLY A 52 -5.65 -1.27 18.84
N ARG A 53 -4.88 -0.64 19.73
CA ARG A 53 -5.24 0.59 20.43
C ARG A 53 -4.89 1.81 19.60
N THR A 54 -5.64 2.89 19.76
CA THR A 54 -5.35 4.15 19.06
C THR A 54 -4.03 4.75 19.49
N LEU A 55 -3.14 4.98 18.53
CA LEU A 55 -1.90 5.71 18.70
C LEU A 55 -2.11 7.20 18.42
N LYS A 56 -1.69 8.04 19.36
CA LYS A 56 -1.54 9.48 19.14
C LYS A 56 -0.09 9.78 18.87
N VAL A 57 0.21 10.12 17.62
CA VAL A 57 1.59 10.38 17.18
C VAL A 57 1.87 11.88 17.21
N LYS A 58 2.99 12.24 17.86
CA LYS A 58 3.45 13.63 18.00
C LYS A 58 4.60 13.97 17.05
N ASN A 59 5.40 12.98 16.66
CA ASN A 59 6.58 13.16 15.81
C ASN A 59 6.73 12.02 14.80
N LYS A 60 7.59 12.24 13.80
CA LYS A 60 7.81 11.30 12.69
C LYS A 60 8.27 9.91 13.14
N SER A 61 9.13 9.81 14.16
CA SER A 61 9.67 8.51 14.61
C SER A 61 8.60 7.59 15.20
N GLU A 62 7.59 8.15 15.86
CA GLU A 62 6.49 7.38 16.46
C GLU A 62 5.60 6.69 15.41
N LEU A 63 5.60 7.14 14.14
CA LEU A 63 4.86 6.49 13.05
C LEU A 63 5.34 5.05 12.78
N THR A 64 6.58 4.73 13.15
CA THR A 64 7.13 3.37 13.03
C THR A 64 6.46 2.36 13.97
N GLN A 65 5.67 2.82 14.94
CA GLN A 65 4.91 1.96 15.87
C GLN A 65 3.54 1.55 15.31
N VAL A 66 3.10 2.15 14.21
CA VAL A 66 1.80 1.83 13.58
C VAL A 66 1.86 0.44 12.98
N ARG A 67 0.86 -0.37 13.27
CA ARG A 67 0.71 -1.74 12.74
C ARG A 67 -0.57 -1.91 11.94
N ALA A 68 -1.58 -1.11 12.25
CA ALA A 68 -2.81 -1.06 11.48
C ALA A 68 -3.34 0.38 11.39
N VAL A 69 -4.17 0.62 10.40
CA VAL A 69 -4.98 1.83 10.29
C VAL A 69 -6.45 1.44 10.27
N GLU A 70 -7.29 2.28 10.88
CA GLU A 70 -8.73 2.23 10.71
C GLU A 70 -9.15 3.44 9.87
N LEU A 71 -9.86 3.16 8.79
CA LEU A 71 -10.44 4.14 7.88
C LEU A 71 -11.91 4.32 8.23
N THR A 72 -12.29 5.52 8.66
CA THR A 72 -13.68 5.81 9.00
C THR A 72 -14.51 6.16 7.76
N GLU A 73 -13.85 6.48 6.65
CA GLU A 73 -14.46 6.86 5.37
C GLU A 73 -13.75 6.16 4.21
N ALA A 74 -14.38 6.18 3.03
CA ALA A 74 -13.75 5.68 1.83
C ALA A 74 -12.49 6.51 1.52
N THR A 75 -11.33 5.86 1.39
CA THR A 75 -10.05 6.55 1.24
C THR A 75 -9.42 6.21 -0.10
N LEU A 76 -9.04 7.24 -0.85
CA LEU A 76 -8.44 7.06 -2.16
C LEU A 76 -7.16 6.25 -2.09
N LEU A 77 -7.01 5.34 -3.05
CA LEU A 77 -5.85 4.49 -3.20
C LEU A 77 -4.92 5.08 -4.25
N SER A 78 -3.63 4.98 -3.97
CA SER A 78 -2.54 5.40 -4.85
C SER A 78 -1.55 4.26 -5.03
N VAL A 79 -0.75 4.34 -6.08
CA VAL A 79 0.40 3.46 -6.25
C VAL A 79 1.47 3.85 -5.25
N CYS A 80 2.00 2.89 -4.50
CA CYS A 80 3.15 3.13 -3.64
C CYS A 80 4.43 3.26 -4.48
N ASP A 81 4.97 4.48 -4.60
CA ASP A 81 6.26 4.74 -5.26
C ASP A 81 7.39 5.07 -4.26
N GLY A 82 7.21 4.63 -3.01
CA GLY A 82 8.15 4.84 -1.92
C GLY A 82 8.33 6.32 -1.57
N ASN A 83 9.57 6.72 -1.29
CA ASN A 83 9.92 8.10 -0.89
C ASN A 83 10.24 9.01 -2.08
N LYS A 84 9.90 8.61 -3.31
CA LYS A 84 10.15 9.44 -4.49
C LYS A 84 9.38 10.76 -4.41
N ALA A 85 9.89 11.76 -5.10
CA ALA A 85 9.20 13.04 -5.19
C ALA A 85 7.88 12.84 -5.93
N VAL A 86 6.81 13.43 -5.39
CA VAL A 86 5.50 13.40 -6.05
C VAL A 86 5.57 14.32 -7.25
N ALA A 87 5.39 13.77 -8.46
CA ALA A 87 5.33 14.55 -9.67
C ALA A 87 4.18 15.56 -9.58
N GLN A 88 4.41 16.82 -9.95
CA GLN A 88 3.31 17.75 -10.15
C GLN A 88 2.44 17.19 -11.27
N GLY A 89 1.17 16.93 -10.97
CA GLY A 89 0.21 16.55 -11.99
C GLY A 89 0.10 17.68 -13.01
N GLU A 90 0.46 17.41 -14.26
CA GLU A 90 0.01 18.24 -15.38
C GLU A 90 -1.53 18.22 -15.39
N GLY A 91 -2.14 19.38 -15.63
CA GLY A 91 -3.55 19.64 -15.31
C GLY A 91 -4.57 18.64 -15.88
N ALA A 92 -5.76 18.64 -15.25
CA ALA A 92 -6.97 17.92 -15.62
C ALA A 92 -6.77 16.41 -15.91
N GLN A 93 -6.49 15.63 -14.86
CA GLN A 93 -6.71 14.19 -14.91
C GLN A 93 -8.19 13.89 -15.23
N SER A 94 -8.45 12.90 -16.09
CA SER A 94 -9.80 12.50 -16.47
C SER A 94 -10.65 12.21 -15.23
N LYS A 95 -11.89 12.73 -15.20
CA LYS A 95 -12.89 12.53 -14.13
C LYS A 95 -13.48 11.11 -14.10
N GLY A 96 -12.66 10.11 -14.41
CA GLY A 96 -13.06 8.71 -14.35
C GLY A 96 -13.16 8.23 -12.90
N PRO A 97 -13.83 7.10 -12.65
CA PRO A 97 -13.82 6.46 -11.35
C PRO A 97 -12.38 6.15 -10.93
N VAL A 98 -12.06 6.41 -9.66
CA VAL A 98 -10.75 6.14 -9.05
C VAL A 98 -10.88 5.12 -7.92
N PRO A 99 -9.87 4.26 -7.71
CA PRO A 99 -9.92 3.25 -6.66
C PRO A 99 -9.86 3.90 -5.26
N ALA A 100 -10.66 3.37 -4.34
CA ALA A 100 -10.69 3.73 -2.93
C ALA A 100 -10.86 2.48 -2.05
N ALA A 101 -10.24 2.45 -0.88
CA ALA A 101 -10.56 1.49 0.15
C ALA A 101 -11.91 1.85 0.79
N LYS A 102 -12.75 0.85 1.01
CA LYS A 102 -13.93 0.97 1.88
C LYS A 102 -13.50 1.32 3.32
N PRO A 103 -14.38 1.94 4.13
CA PRO A 103 -14.17 2.05 5.57
C PRO A 103 -13.88 0.68 6.19
N GLY A 104 -12.97 0.63 7.16
CA GLY A 104 -12.54 -0.62 7.79
C GLY A 104 -11.13 -0.56 8.35
N ARG A 105 -10.68 -1.70 8.88
CA ARG A 105 -9.33 -1.85 9.45
C ARG A 105 -8.41 -2.57 8.48
N PHE A 106 -7.21 -2.03 8.31
CA PHE A 106 -6.20 -2.55 7.38
C PHE A 106 -4.85 -2.67 8.08
N ASN A 107 -4.13 -3.75 7.79
CA ASN A 107 -2.77 -3.93 8.26
C ASN A 107 -1.82 -3.05 7.46
N VAL A 108 -0.85 -2.47 8.15
CA VAL A 108 0.22 -1.68 7.55
C VAL A 108 1.36 -2.60 7.14
N ALA A 109 1.70 -2.60 5.86
CA ALA A 109 2.85 -3.30 5.31
C ALA A 109 4.09 -2.38 5.22
N GLY A 110 3.88 -1.07 5.11
CA GLY A 110 4.97 -0.09 4.95
C GLY A 110 4.56 1.34 5.29
N LEU A 111 5.58 2.18 5.50
CA LEU A 111 5.44 3.60 5.78
C LEU A 111 6.38 4.38 4.88
N ASN A 112 5.83 5.35 4.14
CA ASN A 112 6.56 6.16 3.18
C ASN A 112 6.38 7.65 3.47
N PHE A 113 7.38 8.42 3.06
CA PHE A 113 7.44 9.87 3.12
C PHE A 113 7.79 10.49 1.76
N PRO A 114 6.90 10.39 0.75
CA PRO A 114 7.11 11.03 -0.54
C PRO A 114 7.44 12.52 -0.40
N LYS A 115 8.46 12.97 -1.13
CA LYS A 115 8.89 14.38 -1.07
C LYS A 115 7.92 15.28 -1.81
N LEU A 116 7.54 16.38 -1.17
CA LEU A 116 6.83 17.49 -1.80
C LEU A 116 7.81 18.65 -2.02
N GLN A 117 7.39 19.69 -2.77
CA GLN A 117 8.17 20.94 -2.85
C GLN A 117 8.43 21.52 -1.46
N ASN A 118 7.41 21.47 -0.59
CA ASN A 118 7.50 21.85 0.81
C ASN A 118 7.02 20.68 1.68
N GLY A 119 7.91 20.11 2.49
CA GLY A 119 7.59 18.99 3.39
C GLY A 119 7.50 17.63 2.69
N GLU A 120 6.77 16.70 3.31
CA GLU A 120 6.64 15.31 2.86
C GLU A 120 5.20 14.84 3.09
N LEU A 121 4.71 13.92 2.26
CA LEU A 121 3.50 13.17 2.61
C LEU A 121 3.81 12.17 3.72
N VAL A 122 2.76 11.71 4.40
CA VAL A 122 2.82 10.51 5.23
C VAL A 122 1.90 9.48 4.56
N GLU A 123 2.48 8.42 4.03
CA GLU A 123 1.74 7.36 3.34
C GLU A 123 1.91 6.02 4.03
N PHE A 124 0.81 5.30 4.18
CA PHE A 124 0.84 3.91 4.64
C PHE A 124 0.55 3.00 3.45
N GLU A 125 1.45 2.04 3.25
CA GLU A 125 1.19 0.90 2.39
C GLU A 125 0.34 -0.11 3.15
N LEU A 126 -0.80 -0.48 2.57
CA LEU A 126 -1.79 -1.32 3.21
C LEU A 126 -1.94 -2.66 2.49
N THR A 127 -2.21 -3.71 3.26
CA THR A 127 -2.71 -4.97 2.70
C THR A 127 -4.23 -4.87 2.58
N ILE A 128 -4.73 -4.73 1.35
CA ILE A 128 -6.15 -4.55 1.05
C ILE A 128 -6.62 -5.68 0.13
N ALA A 129 -7.69 -6.38 0.50
CA ALA A 129 -8.29 -7.39 -0.34
C ALA A 129 -9.16 -6.73 -1.44
N ALA A 130 -9.26 -7.36 -2.62
CA ALA A 130 -9.91 -6.76 -3.79
C ALA A 130 -11.38 -6.38 -3.53
N GLU A 131 -12.11 -7.16 -2.73
CA GLU A 131 -13.49 -6.90 -2.32
C GLU A 131 -13.65 -5.68 -1.39
N GLN A 132 -12.56 -5.21 -0.80
CA GLN A 132 -12.50 -4.01 0.03
C GLN A 132 -12.17 -2.75 -0.79
N ILE A 133 -11.93 -2.89 -2.10
CA ILE A 133 -11.69 -1.78 -3.03
C ILE A 133 -12.99 -1.44 -3.76
N VAL A 134 -13.26 -0.14 -3.92
CA VAL A 134 -14.38 0.39 -4.70
C VAL A 134 -13.89 1.45 -5.68
N MET A 135 -14.62 1.62 -6.78
CA MET A 135 -14.39 2.71 -7.72
C MET A 135 -15.33 3.86 -7.37
N ILE A 136 -14.79 5.03 -7.02
CA ILE A 136 -15.58 6.23 -6.68
C ILE A 136 -15.37 7.33 -7.72
N THR A 137 -16.42 8.11 -8.00
CA THR A 137 -16.33 9.26 -8.90
C THR A 137 -16.00 10.51 -8.09
N ARG A 138 -15.03 11.30 -8.55
CA ARG A 138 -14.58 12.56 -7.92
C ARG A 138 -15.44 13.76 -8.31
#